data_AF-A0A1C3IQ14-F1
#
_entry.id   AF-A0A1C3IQ14-F1
#
_cell.length_a   1.000
_cell.length_b   1.000
_cell.length_c   1.000
_cell.angle_alpha   90.00
_cell.angle_beta   90.00
_cell.angle_gamma   90.00
#
_symmetry.space_group_name_H-M   'P 1'
#
loop_
_entity.id
_entity.type
_entity.pdbx_description
1 polymer ?
#
loop_
_entity_poly.entity_id
_entity_poly.type
_entity_poly.pdbx_seq_one_letter_code
_entity_poly.pdbx_strand_id
1 'polypeptide(L)'
;MRLTTSIREDSASGDVKLNIDKFFQFIIIGDIVDGEAEVTVYNAIAFHYKSEVTNPKVIVSFNVNDEETPFLHHDCSRFYQEQVVLNQFWGKASKFSASYRELINKINDIAGNKEGLEELNVALDNAGDKDGAFFITEKKNVVKDVIIAPCSIKESNGSVILNDFFTDVKSDLKEYVSNGYWFKTSFKSKVENNHQGFKLKVDVKLEDAKYSSSDFKVYIQTNKNYDIKQSSSSIDDKHDVSIEKVYSQNSLKYFKDWEDLGIYKSSLFRMSNGSDVDQTVSESVEKFSASVQFEDIFASRRREISILIFSIVLSLLCSIGLDATRQDTIEFKSLFPSLGNFSIDFLWLGSCIALATKYIFLKYSKIPLPLKILLITPAIIWFGSYFFFDFQGSRYGCEDLINSGRELCLSYLQSNLYLIDILVSSLMLTLVGVNYKQFKVVYNTSYARRFMVWVFGR
;
A
#
# COMPACT_ATOMS: atom_id res chain seq x y z
N MET A 1 3.35 8.09 -7.09
CA MET A 1 2.80 9.21 -6.30
C MET A 1 3.93 9.96 -5.63
N ARG A 2 3.90 11.29 -5.61
CA ARG A 2 4.79 12.15 -4.84
C ARG A 2 3.97 12.90 -3.79
N LEU A 3 4.27 12.73 -2.52
CA LEU A 3 3.70 13.47 -1.40
C LEU A 3 4.77 14.43 -0.88
N THR A 4 4.48 15.73 -0.87
CA THR A 4 5.32 16.75 -0.24
C THR A 4 4.59 17.31 0.97
N THR A 5 5.24 17.29 2.13
CA THR A 5 4.81 18.02 3.32
C THR A 5 5.70 19.25 3.45
N SER A 6 5.15 20.44 3.30
CA SER A 6 5.89 21.68 3.53
C SER A 6 5.49 22.24 4.89
N ILE A 7 6.48 22.41 5.76
CA ILE A 7 6.37 23.08 7.05
C ILE A 7 7.02 24.44 6.87
N ARG A 8 6.24 25.50 7.05
CA ARG A 8 6.64 26.88 6.79
C ARG A 8 6.37 27.72 8.00
N GLU A 9 7.22 28.71 8.22
CA GLU A 9 6.92 29.79 9.13
C GLU A 9 6.00 30.81 8.45
N ASP A 10 5.03 31.35 9.18
CA ASP A 10 4.21 32.49 8.76
C ASP A 10 4.37 33.65 9.76
N SER A 11 5.61 34.09 9.95
CA SER A 11 5.96 35.25 10.77
C SER A 11 6.69 36.31 9.94
N ALA A 12 6.50 37.57 10.30
CA ALA A 12 6.96 38.73 9.53
C ALA A 12 8.42 39.14 9.82
N SER A 13 9.11 38.48 10.77
CA SER A 13 10.46 38.86 11.18
C SER A 13 11.53 38.04 10.47
N GLY A 14 12.49 38.71 9.84
CA GLY A 14 13.67 38.07 9.25
C GLY A 14 14.67 37.66 10.34
N ASP A 15 15.07 36.39 10.34
CA ASP A 15 16.02 35.71 11.25
C ASP A 15 15.40 35.05 12.50
N VAL A 16 14.29 34.35 12.28
CA VAL A 16 13.66 33.51 13.28
C VAL A 16 14.25 32.09 13.27
N LYS A 17 14.52 31.55 14.46
CA LYS A 17 15.02 30.19 14.66
C LYS A 17 13.94 29.34 15.31
N LEU A 18 13.49 28.32 14.59
CA LEU A 18 12.48 27.37 15.04
C LEU A 18 13.16 26.08 15.50
N ASN A 19 12.88 25.64 16.72
CA ASN A 19 13.31 24.32 17.18
C ASN A 19 12.16 23.34 17.03
N ILE A 20 12.37 22.25 16.28
CA ILE A 20 11.44 21.13 16.24
C ILE A 20 11.96 20.05 17.18
N ASP A 21 11.47 20.07 18.42
CA ASP A 21 11.86 19.11 19.44
C ASP A 21 11.55 17.68 18.97
N LYS A 22 10.42 17.50 18.27
CA LYS A 22 10.06 16.19 17.69
C LYS A 22 9.23 16.35 16.44
N PHE A 23 9.58 15.58 15.41
CA PHE A 23 8.74 15.42 14.23
C PHE A 23 8.55 13.94 13.92
N PHE A 24 7.30 13.57 13.77
CA PHE A 24 6.92 12.22 13.39
C PHE A 24 5.86 12.28 12.30
N GLN A 25 6.12 11.58 11.19
CA GLN A 25 5.17 11.42 10.11
C GLN A 25 4.96 9.94 9.80
N PHE A 26 3.70 9.50 9.81
CA PHE A 26 3.30 8.14 9.52
C PHE A 26 2.32 8.12 8.36
N ILE A 27 2.76 7.57 7.24
CA ILE A 27 2.01 7.55 5.99
C ILE A 27 1.46 6.15 5.79
N ILE A 28 0.14 6.04 5.62
CA ILE A 28 -0.55 4.79 5.33
C ILE A 28 -1.08 4.88 3.91
N ILE A 29 -0.68 3.93 3.08
CA ILE A 29 -1.21 3.73 1.73
C ILE A 29 -2.23 2.59 1.79
N GLY A 30 -3.50 2.95 1.53
CA GLY A 30 -4.62 2.02 1.46
C GLY A 30 -4.61 1.16 0.18
N ASP A 31 -5.74 0.51 -0.09
CA ASP A 31 -5.89 -0.29 -1.31
C ASP A 31 -5.85 0.59 -2.55
N ILE A 32 -5.13 0.11 -3.56
CA ILE A 32 -5.09 0.75 -4.88
C ILE A 32 -6.21 0.14 -5.74
N VAL A 33 -7.24 0.92 -6.01
CA VAL A 33 -8.39 0.54 -6.85
C VAL A 33 -8.39 1.44 -8.07
N ASP A 34 -8.36 0.84 -9.27
CA ASP A 34 -8.33 1.55 -10.55
C ASP A 34 -7.24 2.65 -10.67
N GLY A 35 -6.10 2.47 -9.98
CA GLY A 35 -4.96 3.39 -10.03
C GLY A 35 -5.02 4.54 -9.02
N GLU A 36 -6.05 4.58 -8.17
CA GLU A 36 -6.16 5.53 -7.06
C GLU A 36 -6.04 4.81 -5.72
N ALA A 37 -5.42 5.48 -4.75
CA ALA A 37 -5.28 5.01 -3.38
C ALA A 37 -5.77 6.07 -2.40
N GLU A 38 -6.41 5.61 -1.33
CA GLU A 38 -6.61 6.44 -0.15
C GLU A 38 -5.31 6.51 0.64
N VAL A 39 -4.89 7.72 0.99
CA VAL A 39 -3.66 8.00 1.71
C VAL A 39 -4.04 8.71 3.01
N THR A 40 -3.57 8.17 4.12
CA THR A 40 -3.71 8.76 5.44
C THR A 40 -2.34 9.11 5.98
N VAL A 41 -2.15 10.34 6.45
CA VAL A 41 -0.90 10.83 7.03
C VAL A 41 -1.18 11.28 8.46
N TYR A 42 -0.58 10.61 9.44
CA TYR A 42 -0.54 11.10 10.82
C TYR A 42 0.73 11.92 11.02
N ASN A 43 0.60 13.14 11.52
CA ASN A 43 1.72 13.98 11.91
C ASN A 43 1.65 14.27 13.41
N ALA A 44 2.79 14.19 14.07
CA ALA A 44 3.00 14.71 15.40
C ALA A 44 4.20 15.65 15.38
N ILE A 45 4.01 16.90 15.81
CA ILE A 45 5.02 17.96 15.74
C ILE A 45 5.06 18.65 17.10
N ALA A 46 6.24 18.66 17.73
CA ALA A 46 6.53 19.51 18.88
C ALA A 46 7.54 20.58 18.47
N PHE A 47 7.22 21.84 18.73
CA PHE A 47 8.12 22.94 18.44
C PHE A 47 7.98 24.13 19.40
N HIS A 48 9.03 24.94 19.43
CA HIS A 48 9.05 26.26 20.05
C HIS A 48 9.95 27.20 19.25
N TYR A 49 9.66 28.50 19.31
CA TYR A 49 10.53 29.52 18.74
C TYR A 49 11.65 29.89 19.72
N LYS A 50 12.91 29.93 19.25
CA LYS A 50 14.06 30.28 20.12
C LYS A 50 14.13 31.76 20.47
N SER A 51 13.55 32.62 19.63
CA SER A 51 13.47 34.07 19.82
C SER A 51 12.04 34.50 20.14
N GLU A 52 11.88 35.73 20.63
CA GLU A 52 10.57 36.36 20.70
C GLU A 52 10.09 36.70 19.29
N VAL A 53 8.86 36.32 18.97
CA VAL A 53 8.25 36.49 17.65
C VAL A 53 6.83 36.97 17.86
N THR A 54 6.38 37.94 17.07
CA THR A 54 5.02 38.45 17.13
C THR A 54 4.08 37.53 16.34
N ASN A 55 3.06 36.97 17.00
CA ASN A 55 2.09 36.03 16.41
C ASN A 55 2.74 34.84 15.68
N PRO A 56 3.61 34.06 16.35
CA PRO A 56 4.26 32.92 15.72
C PRO A 56 3.26 31.84 15.35
N LYS A 57 3.34 31.43 14.09
CA LYS A 57 2.58 30.30 13.57
C LYS A 57 3.40 29.55 12.54
N VAL A 58 3.24 28.24 12.59
CA VAL A 58 3.77 27.29 11.63
C VAL A 58 2.62 26.79 10.78
N ILE A 59 2.78 26.88 9.47
CA ILE A 59 1.83 26.34 8.49
C ILE A 59 2.37 25.02 7.97
N VAL A 60 1.57 23.96 8.11
CA VAL A 60 1.81 22.67 7.47
C VAL A 60 0.87 22.51 6.29
N SER A 61 1.46 22.36 5.11
CA SER A 61 0.73 22.19 3.85
C SER A 61 1.15 20.90 3.16
N PHE A 62 0.22 20.31 2.41
CA PHE A 62 0.45 19.09 1.65
C PHE A 62 0.33 19.40 0.17
N ASN A 63 1.19 18.79 -0.64
CA ASN A 63 1.10 18.81 -2.09
C ASN A 63 1.31 17.39 -2.61
N VAL A 64 0.42 16.94 -3.50
CA VAL A 64 0.47 15.59 -4.05
C VAL A 64 0.55 15.67 -5.56
N ASN A 65 1.60 15.08 -6.13
CA ASN A 65 1.89 15.08 -7.57
C ASN A 65 1.90 16.49 -8.22
N ASP A 66 2.14 17.55 -7.44
CA ASP A 66 2.07 18.94 -7.90
C ASP A 66 0.65 19.36 -8.36
N GLU A 67 -0.39 18.68 -7.85
CA GLU A 67 -1.82 18.91 -8.14
C GLU A 67 -2.57 19.45 -6.91
N GLU A 68 -3.60 20.28 -7.14
CA GLU A 68 -4.53 20.69 -6.09
C GLU A 68 -5.38 19.48 -5.65
N THR A 69 -5.08 18.98 -4.44
CA THR A 69 -5.79 17.85 -3.84
C THR A 69 -6.57 18.35 -2.62
N PRO A 70 -7.87 18.03 -2.48
CA PRO A 70 -8.60 18.36 -1.27
C PRO A 70 -8.08 17.48 -0.11
N PHE A 71 -7.61 18.13 0.95
CA PHE A 71 -7.17 17.46 2.17
C PHE A 71 -8.24 17.56 3.25
N LEU A 72 -8.52 16.43 3.89
CA LEU A 72 -9.36 16.40 5.09
C LEU A 72 -8.44 16.26 6.31
N HIS A 73 -8.41 17.29 7.14
CA HIS A 73 -7.66 17.29 8.39
C HIS A 73 -8.57 16.92 9.56
N HIS A 74 -7.98 16.25 10.56
CA HIS A 74 -8.64 15.91 11.80
C HIS A 74 -7.67 16.12 12.96
N ASP A 75 -8.11 16.90 13.93
CA ASP A 75 -7.40 17.05 15.19
C ASP A 75 -7.35 15.71 15.94
N CYS A 76 -6.14 15.33 16.35
CA CYS A 76 -5.87 14.10 17.09
C CYS A 76 -5.22 14.40 18.45
N SER A 77 -5.39 15.62 18.99
CA SER A 77 -4.82 16.05 20.27
C SER A 77 -5.16 15.11 21.43
N ARG A 78 -6.30 14.40 21.36
CA ARG A 78 -6.70 13.35 22.31
C ARG A 78 -5.63 12.27 22.53
N PHE A 79 -4.79 11.99 21.53
CA PHE A 79 -3.74 10.98 21.60
C PHE A 79 -2.67 11.29 22.66
N TYR A 80 -2.52 12.55 23.08
CA TYR A 80 -1.65 12.92 24.19
C TYR A 80 -2.13 12.38 25.54
N GLN A 81 -3.42 12.03 25.68
CA GLN A 81 -3.97 11.42 26.89
C GLN A 81 -3.85 9.89 26.86
N GLU A 82 -3.45 9.29 25.74
CA GLU A 82 -3.31 7.86 25.58
C GLU A 82 -1.89 7.40 25.94
N GLN A 83 -1.72 6.83 27.13
CA GLN A 83 -0.39 6.45 27.65
C GLN A 83 0.38 5.48 26.73
N VAL A 84 -0.31 4.56 26.05
CA VAL A 84 0.32 3.63 25.11
C VAL A 84 0.92 4.38 23.93
N VAL A 85 0.22 5.40 23.44
CA VAL A 85 0.65 6.25 22.32
C VAL A 85 1.84 7.10 22.74
N LEU A 86 1.77 7.77 23.90
CA LEU A 86 2.89 8.52 24.44
C LEU A 86 4.15 7.64 24.56
N ASN A 87 4.03 6.46 25.16
CA ASN A 87 5.15 5.55 25.33
C ASN A 87 5.79 5.12 24.00
N GLN A 88 4.96 4.97 22.97
CA GLN A 88 5.38 4.46 21.67
C GLN A 88 6.09 5.51 20.83
N PHE A 89 5.54 6.73 20.78
CA PHE A 89 6.05 7.79 19.91
C PHE A 89 6.99 8.72 20.65
N TRP A 90 6.69 9.04 21.90
CA TRP A 90 7.39 10.02 22.73
C TRP A 90 8.35 9.41 23.74
N GLY A 91 8.49 8.08 23.78
CA GLY A 91 9.45 7.36 24.63
C GLY A 91 8.79 6.71 25.85
N LYS A 92 9.31 5.55 26.28
CA LYS A 92 8.68 4.69 27.31
C LYS A 92 8.49 5.36 28.69
N ALA A 93 9.24 6.41 28.99
CA ALA A 93 9.17 7.13 30.25
C ALA A 93 8.17 8.31 30.22
N SER A 94 7.68 8.66 29.03
CA SER A 94 6.79 9.81 28.83
C SER A 94 5.42 9.55 29.43
N LYS A 95 4.95 10.45 30.29
CA LYS A 95 3.68 10.27 31.02
C LYS A 95 2.90 11.57 31.03
N PHE A 96 1.61 11.46 30.70
CA PHE A 96 0.67 12.56 30.80
C PHE A 96 0.40 12.93 32.26
N SER A 97 0.35 14.22 32.55
CA SER A 97 -0.04 14.79 33.82
C SER A 97 -1.00 15.94 33.61
N ALA A 98 -2.13 15.90 34.31
CA ALA A 98 -3.03 17.05 34.41
C ALA A 98 -2.48 18.14 35.35
N SER A 99 -1.40 17.88 36.10
CA SER A 99 -0.77 18.84 37.00
C SER A 99 0.52 19.37 36.42
N TYR A 100 0.51 20.62 35.93
CA TYR A 100 1.70 21.32 35.45
C TYR A 100 2.76 21.47 36.54
N ARG A 101 2.32 21.76 37.78
CA ARG A 101 3.20 21.94 38.94
C ARG A 101 4.10 20.73 39.22
N GLU A 102 3.58 19.51 39.06
CA GLU A 102 4.39 18.29 39.20
C GLU A 102 5.47 18.16 38.12
N LEU A 103 5.15 18.55 36.87
CA LEU A 103 6.08 18.49 35.74
C LEU A 103 7.18 19.56 35.86
N ILE A 104 6.78 20.76 36.26
CA ILE A 104 7.68 21.90 36.42
C ILE A 104 8.70 21.64 37.55
N ASN A 105 8.27 21.02 38.65
CA ASN A 105 9.20 20.61 39.72
C ASN A 105 10.30 19.68 39.20
N LYS A 106 10.00 18.80 38.24
CA LYS A 106 11.02 17.93 37.62
C LYS A 106 12.03 18.71 36.80
N ILE A 107 11.60 19.76 36.08
CA ILE A 107 12.54 20.64 35.36
C ILE A 107 13.47 21.32 36.35
N ASN A 108 12.98 21.85 37.48
CA ASN A 108 13.85 22.52 38.45
C ASN A 108 14.94 21.63 39.00
N ASP A 109 14.60 20.37 39.29
CA ASP A 109 15.56 19.40 39.79
C ASP A 109 16.69 19.15 38.77
N ILE A 110 16.44 19.40 37.48
CA ILE A 110 17.39 19.25 36.36
C ILE A 110 18.14 20.57 36.06
N ALA A 111 17.41 21.68 35.94
CA ALA A 111 17.95 22.98 35.53
C ALA A 111 18.66 23.73 36.68
N GLY A 112 18.39 23.37 37.94
CA GLY A 112 19.04 23.95 39.12
C GLY A 112 18.70 25.43 39.39
N ASN A 113 17.78 26.03 38.62
CA ASN A 113 17.49 27.46 38.65
C ASN A 113 16.04 27.74 39.08
N LYS A 114 15.84 28.26 40.30
CA LYS A 114 14.50 28.45 40.90
C LYS A 114 13.78 29.71 40.42
N GLU A 115 14.48 30.67 39.80
CA GLU A 115 13.93 32.01 39.52
C GLU A 115 13.02 32.09 38.27
N GLY A 116 12.83 31.00 37.51
CA GLY A 116 11.96 30.95 36.32
C GLY A 116 10.64 30.20 36.48
N LEU A 117 10.37 29.73 37.70
CA LEU A 117 9.32 28.76 38.01
C LEU A 117 7.89 29.26 37.82
N GLU A 118 7.62 30.44 38.39
CA GLU A 118 6.30 31.04 38.33
C GLU A 118 5.97 31.47 36.90
N GLU A 119 6.97 31.94 36.15
CA GLU A 119 6.83 32.29 34.73
C GLU A 119 6.47 31.07 33.88
N LEU A 120 7.18 29.94 34.06
CA LEU A 120 6.85 28.68 33.39
C LEU A 120 5.46 28.16 33.78
N ASN A 121 5.08 28.25 35.05
CA ASN A 121 3.77 27.79 35.50
C ASN A 121 2.65 28.63 34.89
N VAL A 122 2.78 29.95 34.88
CA VAL A 122 1.82 30.86 34.23
C VAL A 122 1.78 30.61 32.72
N ALA A 123 2.92 30.42 32.08
CA ALA A 123 2.97 30.13 30.65
C ALA A 123 2.30 28.80 30.31
N LEU A 124 2.53 27.73 31.09
CA LEU A 124 1.87 26.44 30.90
C LEU A 124 0.38 26.46 31.22
N ASP A 125 -0.05 27.24 32.23
CA ASP A 125 -1.46 27.45 32.53
C ASP A 125 -2.19 28.19 31.39
N ASN A 126 -1.47 29.01 30.61
CA ASN A 126 -1.98 29.74 29.45
C ASN A 126 -1.71 29.06 28.10
N ALA A 127 -0.89 28.00 28.08
CA ALA A 127 -0.46 27.30 26.88
C ALA A 127 -1.24 25.99 26.71
N GLY A 128 -1.50 25.65 25.45
CA GLY A 128 -2.36 24.51 25.13
C GLY A 128 -3.82 24.84 25.36
N ASP A 129 -4.67 24.24 24.54
CA ASP A 129 -6.13 24.28 24.69
C ASP A 129 -6.68 22.95 25.23
N LYS A 130 -5.79 22.13 25.81
CA LYS A 130 -6.09 20.85 26.44
C LYS A 130 -5.54 20.84 27.86
N ASP A 131 -6.32 20.29 28.78
CA ASP A 131 -5.94 20.22 30.19
C ASP A 131 -4.78 19.25 30.41
N GLY A 132 -3.57 19.76 30.66
CA GLY A 132 -2.41 19.00 31.09
C GLY A 132 -1.25 19.02 30.10
N ALA A 133 -0.14 18.41 30.50
CA ALA A 133 1.07 18.28 29.68
C ALA A 133 1.75 16.93 29.91
N PHE A 134 2.80 16.66 29.17
CA PHE A 134 3.67 15.52 29.46
C PHE A 134 5.13 15.92 29.36
N PHE A 135 5.97 15.19 30.08
CA PHE A 135 7.41 15.40 30.10
C PHE A 135 8.09 14.30 29.30
N ILE A 136 8.93 14.70 28.35
CA ILE A 136 9.80 13.78 27.60
C ILE A 136 11.08 13.61 28.39
N THR A 137 11.43 12.36 28.68
CA THR A 137 12.76 11.98 29.18
C THR A 137 13.34 10.91 28.27
N GLU A 138 14.12 11.33 27.28
CA GLU A 138 14.90 10.41 26.45
C GLU A 138 16.38 10.55 26.83
N LYS A 139 17.01 9.45 27.26
CA LYS A 139 18.47 9.41 27.50
C LYS A 139 19.24 9.36 26.18
N LYS A 140 19.06 10.36 25.32
CA LYS A 140 19.82 10.55 24.09
C LYS A 140 20.49 11.91 24.15
N ASN A 141 21.77 11.97 23.82
CA ASN A 141 22.58 13.20 23.91
C ASN A 141 21.99 14.39 23.12
N VAL A 142 21.14 14.12 22.13
CA VAL A 142 20.58 15.12 21.21
C VAL A 142 19.19 15.60 21.65
N VAL A 143 18.43 14.77 22.38
CA VAL A 143 17.05 15.10 22.79
C VAL A 143 17.09 15.68 24.19
N LYS A 144 16.74 16.97 24.31
CA LYS A 144 16.62 17.62 25.62
C LYS A 144 15.35 17.15 26.34
N ASP A 145 15.39 17.22 27.66
CA ASP A 145 14.21 17.02 28.48
C ASP A 145 13.28 18.23 28.34
N VAL A 146 12.06 18.02 27.83
CA VAL A 146 11.11 19.08 27.46
C VAL A 146 9.72 18.73 27.95
N ILE A 147 8.99 19.72 28.47
CA ILE A 147 7.55 19.67 28.70
C ILE A 147 6.83 20.01 27.41
N ILE A 148 5.95 19.11 26.97
CA ILE A 148 5.08 19.33 25.82
C ILE A 148 3.69 19.70 26.32
N ALA A 149 3.23 20.89 25.93
CA ALA A 149 1.84 21.33 26.09
C ALA A 149 1.03 20.92 24.84
N PRO A 150 0.04 20.02 24.96
CA PRO A 150 -0.81 19.61 23.84
C PRO A 150 -1.70 20.76 23.35
N CYS A 151 -1.76 20.90 22.03
CA CYS A 151 -2.54 21.92 21.35
C CYS A 151 -3.40 21.30 20.24
N SER A 152 -4.59 21.84 20.02
CA SER A 152 -5.41 21.51 18.85
C SER A 152 -4.96 22.29 17.62
N ILE A 153 -5.11 21.66 16.46
CA ILE A 153 -4.85 22.32 15.19
C ILE A 153 -5.94 23.33 14.81
N LYS A 154 -5.59 24.30 13.95
CA LYS A 154 -6.55 25.12 13.20
C LYS A 154 -6.44 24.81 11.72
N GLU A 155 -7.56 24.78 11.02
CA GLU A 155 -7.60 24.53 9.58
C GLU A 155 -7.85 25.84 8.83
N SER A 156 -7.08 26.08 7.76
CA SER A 156 -7.26 27.24 6.88
C SER A 156 -6.79 26.92 5.48
N ASN A 157 -7.67 27.09 4.48
CA ASN A 157 -7.36 26.93 3.06
C ASN A 157 -6.61 25.61 2.71
N GLY A 158 -7.04 24.47 3.27
CA GLY A 158 -6.42 23.17 3.03
C GLY A 158 -5.03 22.99 3.65
N SER A 159 -4.65 23.89 4.55
CA SER A 159 -3.43 23.82 5.36
C SER A 159 -3.77 23.76 6.84
N VAL A 160 -2.82 23.28 7.64
CA VAL A 160 -2.91 23.19 9.09
C VAL A 160 -2.06 24.30 9.71
N ILE A 161 -2.67 25.11 10.57
CA ILE A 161 -2.01 26.19 11.31
C ILE A 161 -1.76 25.73 12.74
N LEU A 162 -0.49 25.84 13.16
CA LEU A 162 0.00 25.53 14.49
C LEU A 162 0.49 26.85 15.12
N ASN A 163 0.02 27.19 16.33
CA ASN A 163 0.42 28.44 16.99
C ASN A 163 1.53 28.16 18.02
N ASP A 164 2.32 29.15 18.40
CA ASP A 164 3.17 29.03 19.59
C ASP A 164 2.59 29.87 20.73
N PHE A 165 2.34 29.25 21.87
CA PHE A 165 1.82 29.89 23.08
C PHE A 165 2.92 30.27 24.09
N PHE A 166 4.18 29.95 23.81
CA PHE A 166 5.35 30.24 24.65
C PHE A 166 6.18 31.43 24.14
N THR A 167 5.55 32.37 23.42
CA THR A 167 6.23 33.58 22.90
C THR A 167 6.89 34.41 23.98
N ASP A 168 6.17 34.58 25.08
CA ASP A 168 6.47 35.56 26.13
C ASP A 168 7.36 34.99 27.24
N VAL A 169 7.76 33.72 27.11
CA VAL A 169 8.68 33.06 28.02
C VAL A 169 10.12 33.49 27.71
N LYS A 170 10.93 33.78 28.73
CA LYS A 170 12.36 34.11 28.54
C LYS A 170 13.11 33.03 27.77
N SER A 171 14.08 33.46 26.94
CA SER A 171 14.90 32.60 26.06
C SER A 171 15.46 31.35 26.73
N ASP A 172 15.94 31.49 27.98
CA ASP A 172 16.63 30.42 28.70
C ASP A 172 15.66 29.34 29.22
N LEU A 173 14.37 29.67 29.32
CA LEU A 173 13.32 28.75 29.76
C LEU A 173 12.60 28.09 28.58
N LYS A 174 12.64 28.70 27.39
CA LYS A 174 12.02 28.16 26.17
C LYS A 174 12.57 26.79 25.78
N GLU A 175 13.83 26.50 26.09
CA GLU A 175 14.44 25.20 25.75
C GLU A 175 13.80 24.00 26.48
N TYR A 176 12.98 24.25 27.51
CA TYR A 176 12.31 23.21 28.30
C TYR A 176 10.80 23.11 28.03
N VAL A 177 10.24 23.95 27.15
CA VAL A 177 8.80 23.96 26.84
C VAL A 177 8.56 23.96 25.34
N SER A 178 7.49 23.27 24.91
CA SER A 178 7.19 23.13 23.49
C SER A 178 5.71 22.83 23.27
N ASN A 179 5.17 23.30 22.15
CA ASN A 179 3.77 23.07 21.78
C ASN A 179 3.66 21.78 20.99
N GLY A 180 2.86 20.83 21.47
CA GLY A 180 2.66 19.53 20.86
C GLY A 180 1.37 19.47 20.04
N TYR A 181 1.50 19.20 18.76
CA TYR A 181 0.38 19.04 17.83
C TYR A 181 0.29 17.62 17.32
N TRP A 182 -0.93 17.09 17.22
CA TRP A 182 -1.18 15.80 16.58
C TRP A 182 -2.38 15.91 15.67
N PHE A 183 -2.23 15.53 14.41
CA PHE A 183 -3.33 15.54 13.47
C PHE A 183 -3.20 14.44 12.42
N LYS A 184 -4.35 14.13 11.83
CA LYS A 184 -4.50 13.18 10.73
C LYS A 184 -4.93 13.96 9.49
N THR A 185 -4.29 13.69 8.36
CA THR A 185 -4.68 14.20 7.04
C THR A 185 -5.06 13.02 6.16
N SER A 186 -6.21 13.06 5.51
CA SER A 186 -6.67 12.01 4.60
C SER A 186 -7.00 12.59 3.22
N PHE A 187 -6.60 11.90 2.16
CA PHE A 187 -6.89 12.29 0.79
C PHE A 187 -6.84 11.08 -0.15
N LYS A 188 -7.35 11.24 -1.37
CA LYS A 188 -7.19 10.25 -2.44
C LYS A 188 -6.22 10.78 -3.48
N SER A 189 -5.38 9.91 -4.01
CA SER A 189 -4.46 10.30 -5.06
C SER A 189 -4.20 9.17 -6.04
N LYS A 190 -3.89 9.57 -7.27
CA LYS A 190 -3.41 8.67 -8.31
C LYS A 190 -2.02 8.16 -7.94
N VAL A 191 -1.90 6.84 -7.93
CA VAL A 191 -0.66 6.14 -7.70
C VAL A 191 -0.27 5.44 -8.98
N GLU A 192 0.85 5.84 -9.56
CA GLU A 192 1.49 5.09 -10.63
C GLU A 192 1.78 3.67 -10.12
N ASN A 193 0.97 2.73 -10.58
CA ASN A 193 1.03 1.33 -10.24
C ASN A 193 1.30 0.51 -11.50
N ASN A 194 1.89 -0.65 -11.32
CA ASN A 194 1.96 -1.68 -12.32
C ASN A 194 1.45 -2.99 -11.71
N HIS A 195 1.36 -4.04 -12.52
CA HIS A 195 0.91 -5.37 -12.07
C HIS A 195 1.77 -5.98 -10.96
N GLN A 196 2.92 -5.38 -10.63
CA GLN A 196 3.87 -5.88 -9.64
C GLN A 196 3.99 -4.97 -8.42
N GLY A 197 3.41 -3.77 -8.39
CA GLY A 197 3.54 -2.85 -7.26
C GLY A 197 3.37 -1.38 -7.63
N PHE A 198 3.95 -0.48 -6.84
CA PHE A 198 3.77 0.96 -7.02
C PHE A 198 4.98 1.76 -6.53
N LYS A 199 5.08 3.02 -6.97
CA LYS A 199 6.16 3.94 -6.57
C LYS A 199 5.62 5.09 -5.73
N LEU A 200 6.31 5.37 -4.63
CA LEU A 200 6.04 6.46 -3.72
C LEU A 200 7.29 7.34 -3.57
N LYS A 201 7.12 8.65 -3.69
CA LYS A 201 8.10 9.63 -3.26
C LYS A 201 7.50 10.45 -2.11
N VAL A 202 8.22 10.60 -1.01
CA VAL A 202 7.87 11.42 0.14
C VAL A 202 8.93 12.48 0.30
N ASP A 203 8.52 13.74 0.26
CA ASP A 203 9.36 14.89 0.54
C ASP A 203 8.83 15.60 1.79
N VAL A 204 9.69 15.92 2.76
CA VAL A 204 9.38 16.86 3.84
C VAL A 204 10.29 18.07 3.65
N LYS A 205 9.70 19.25 3.48
CA LYS A 205 10.43 20.51 3.30
C LYS A 205 10.20 21.40 4.50
N LEU A 206 11.28 21.94 5.03
CA LEU A 206 11.31 22.90 6.11
C LEU A 206 11.70 24.24 5.48
N GLU A 207 10.71 25.09 5.24
CA GLU A 207 10.84 26.33 4.46
C GLU A 207 10.97 27.54 5.40
N ASP A 208 11.67 28.57 4.93
CA ASP A 208 11.69 29.94 5.49
C ASP A 208 12.28 30.13 6.91
N ALA A 209 12.77 29.08 7.58
CA ALA A 209 13.44 29.18 8.89
C ALA A 209 14.68 28.28 9.00
N LYS A 210 15.54 28.54 10.00
CA LYS A 210 16.59 27.60 10.41
C LYS A 210 16.01 26.60 11.40
N TYR A 211 15.85 25.36 10.96
CA TYR A 211 15.27 24.29 11.75
C TYR A 211 16.37 23.42 12.36
N SER A 212 16.32 23.22 13.67
CA SER A 212 17.02 22.12 14.33
C SER A 212 15.99 21.07 14.77
N SER A 213 16.26 19.78 14.50
CA SER A 213 15.38 18.70 14.96
C SER A 213 16.11 17.66 15.79
N SER A 214 15.62 17.40 17.00
CA SER A 214 16.28 16.44 17.90
C SER A 214 15.84 14.98 17.66
N ASP A 215 14.66 14.78 17.07
CA ASP A 215 14.08 13.47 16.79
C ASP A 215 13.12 13.55 15.60
N PHE A 216 13.61 13.22 14.41
CA PHE A 216 12.87 13.23 13.15
C PHE A 216 12.64 11.80 12.67
N LYS A 217 11.37 11.40 12.48
CA LYS A 217 11.03 10.03 12.06
C LYS A 217 9.93 10.01 11.01
N VAL A 218 10.19 9.31 9.91
CA VAL A 218 9.21 9.06 8.84
C VAL A 218 9.00 7.58 8.65
N TYR A 219 7.73 7.18 8.65
CA TYR A 219 7.29 5.81 8.45
C TYR A 219 6.31 5.75 7.29
N ILE A 220 6.43 4.69 6.49
CA ILE A 220 5.51 4.37 5.42
C ILE A 220 4.96 2.99 5.72
N GLN A 221 3.65 2.86 5.71
CA GLN A 221 2.95 1.60 5.86
C GLN A 221 2.02 1.37 4.68
N THR A 222 1.92 0.12 4.29
CA THR A 222 1.07 -0.33 3.19
C THR A 222 0.06 -1.33 3.74
N ASN A 223 -1.11 -1.48 3.12
CA ASN A 223 -2.13 -2.41 3.60
C ASN A 223 -1.84 -3.90 3.27
N LYS A 224 -0.94 -4.17 2.32
CA LYS A 224 -0.49 -5.52 1.94
C LYS A 224 0.98 -5.72 2.29
N ASN A 225 1.43 -6.97 2.20
CA ASN A 225 2.82 -7.31 2.41
C ASN A 225 3.65 -7.05 1.15
N TYR A 226 4.02 -5.78 0.96
CA TYR A 226 4.98 -5.37 -0.07
C TYR A 226 6.43 -5.58 0.39
N ASP A 227 7.34 -5.68 -0.57
CA ASP A 227 8.79 -5.52 -0.37
C ASP A 227 9.35 -4.28 -1.05
N ILE A 228 10.54 -3.85 -0.61
CA ILE A 228 11.29 -2.79 -1.28
C ILE A 228 12.04 -3.42 -2.46
N LYS A 229 11.71 -2.97 -3.67
CA LYS A 229 12.46 -3.32 -4.89
C LYS A 229 13.64 -2.40 -5.10
N GLN A 230 13.41 -1.10 -4.92
CA GLN A 230 14.39 -0.03 -5.06
C GLN A 230 14.03 1.09 -4.09
N SER A 231 15.04 1.71 -3.50
CA SER A 231 14.87 2.86 -2.62
C SER A 231 16.03 3.83 -2.77
N SER A 232 15.73 5.12 -2.61
CA SER A 232 16.72 6.18 -2.49
C SER A 232 16.19 7.19 -1.48
N SER A 233 17.01 7.63 -0.53
CA SER A 233 16.61 8.66 0.42
C SER A 233 17.78 9.53 0.82
N SER A 234 17.50 10.81 1.02
CA SER A 234 18.50 11.82 1.30
C SER A 234 17.98 12.88 2.27
N ILE A 235 18.90 13.45 3.04
CA ILE A 235 18.72 14.72 3.77
C ILE A 235 19.53 15.78 3.04
N ASP A 236 18.86 16.91 2.73
CA ASP A 236 19.39 18.05 1.99
C ASP A 236 20.10 17.67 0.67
N ASP A 237 19.70 16.54 0.10
CA ASP A 237 20.32 15.91 -1.08
C ASP A 237 21.84 15.63 -0.93
N LYS A 238 22.36 15.61 0.31
CA LYS A 238 23.78 15.41 0.64
C LYS A 238 24.07 14.14 1.44
N HIS A 239 23.15 13.78 2.33
CA HIS A 239 23.35 12.65 3.25
C HIS A 239 22.38 11.54 2.90
N ASP A 240 22.91 10.40 2.46
CA ASP A 240 22.10 9.22 2.17
C ASP A 240 21.53 8.62 3.46
N VAL A 241 20.24 8.31 3.44
CA VAL A 241 19.49 7.68 4.53
C VAL A 241 19.05 6.30 4.07
N SER A 242 18.98 5.31 4.96
CA SER A 242 18.44 3.99 4.61
C SER A 242 16.93 3.91 4.83
N ILE A 243 16.25 3.13 3.99
CA ILE A 243 14.84 2.76 4.17
C ILE A 243 14.80 1.29 4.53
N GLU A 244 14.43 1.00 5.77
CA GLU A 244 14.42 -0.33 6.33
C GLU A 244 12.99 -0.86 6.42
N LYS A 245 12.78 -2.09 5.98
CA LYS A 245 11.55 -2.82 6.27
C LYS A 245 11.61 -3.30 7.72
N VAL A 246 10.74 -2.78 8.55
CA VAL A 246 10.61 -3.18 9.96
C VAL A 246 9.56 -4.28 10.02
N TYR A 247 9.99 -5.52 10.24
CA TYR A 247 9.05 -6.63 10.43
C TYR A 247 8.28 -6.40 11.74
N SER A 248 6.97 -6.16 11.62
CA SER A 248 6.04 -5.98 12.74
C SER A 248 5.77 -7.31 13.46
N GLN A 249 6.82 -8.01 13.90
CA GLN A 249 6.62 -9.11 14.84
C GLN A 249 6.59 -8.55 16.27
N ASN A 250 5.36 -8.26 16.71
CA ASN A 250 4.88 -8.31 18.11
C ASN A 250 5.29 -7.25 19.16
N SER A 251 5.89 -6.11 18.82
CA SER A 251 6.24 -5.11 19.87
C SER A 251 5.46 -3.79 19.83
N LEU A 252 4.72 -3.49 18.77
CA LEU A 252 4.01 -2.21 18.62
C LEU A 252 2.53 -2.41 18.93
N LYS A 253 2.02 -1.79 20.00
CA LYS A 253 0.58 -1.67 20.22
C LYS A 253 0.07 -0.53 19.32
N TYR A 254 -0.86 -0.85 18.43
CA TYR A 254 -1.41 0.09 17.47
C TYR A 254 -2.69 0.74 18.00
N PHE A 255 -3.06 1.87 17.42
CA PHE A 255 -4.33 2.53 17.69
C PHE A 255 -5.48 1.65 17.17
N LYS A 256 -6.66 1.75 17.78
CA LYS A 256 -7.85 1.10 17.24
C LYS A 256 -8.13 1.55 15.80
N ASP A 257 -8.03 2.86 15.55
CA ASP A 257 -8.16 3.42 14.20
C ASP A 257 -7.14 2.83 13.21
N TRP A 258 -5.96 2.40 13.69
CA TRP A 258 -4.95 1.76 12.85
C TRP A 258 -5.25 0.28 12.64
N GLU A 259 -5.69 -0.43 13.67
CA GLU A 259 -6.16 -1.82 13.56
C GLU A 259 -7.34 -1.95 12.60
N ASP A 260 -8.30 -1.02 12.68
CA ASP A 260 -9.47 -0.94 11.79
C ASP A 260 -9.04 -0.75 10.31
N LEU A 261 -7.89 -0.11 10.09
CA LEU A 261 -7.26 0.03 8.77
C LEU A 261 -6.38 -1.17 8.37
N GLY A 262 -6.32 -2.23 9.18
CA GLY A 262 -5.56 -3.46 8.91
C GLY A 262 -4.04 -3.36 9.14
N ILE A 263 -3.58 -2.29 9.81
CA ILE A 263 -2.15 -1.92 9.96
C ILE A 263 -1.35 -2.95 10.76
N TYR A 264 -1.95 -3.62 11.73
CA TYR A 264 -1.24 -4.57 12.60
C TYR A 264 -0.63 -5.80 11.87
N LYS A 265 -1.03 -6.08 10.62
CA LYS A 265 -0.62 -7.27 9.86
C LYS A 265 0.20 -7.00 8.61
N SER A 266 0.60 -5.76 8.38
CA SER A 266 1.18 -5.35 7.09
C SER A 266 2.63 -4.85 7.17
N SER A 267 3.25 -4.60 6.02
CA SER A 267 4.63 -4.12 5.93
C SER A 267 4.76 -2.67 6.41
N LEU A 268 5.61 -2.46 7.43
CA LEU A 268 6.05 -1.15 7.91
C LEU A 268 7.47 -0.87 7.40
N PHE A 269 7.67 0.34 6.89
CA PHE A 269 8.96 0.82 6.40
C PHE A 269 9.32 2.06 7.20
N ARG A 270 10.54 2.07 7.75
CA ARG A 270 11.07 3.19 8.52
C ARG A 270 12.26 3.76 7.79
N MET A 271 12.34 5.08 7.79
CA MET A 271 13.56 5.77 7.39
C MET A 271 14.49 5.86 8.58
N SER A 272 15.68 5.29 8.45
CA SER A 272 16.68 5.21 9.51
C SER A 272 17.94 5.96 9.15
N ASN A 273 18.36 6.82 10.07
CA ASN A 273 19.58 7.58 9.98
C ASN A 273 20.75 6.79 10.56
N GLY A 274 21.97 7.02 10.04
CA GLY A 274 23.19 6.68 10.75
C GLY A 274 23.51 7.71 11.84
N SER A 275 24.43 7.39 12.75
CA SER A 275 24.84 8.28 13.86
C SER A 275 25.29 9.66 13.40
N ASP A 276 26.00 9.73 12.29
CA ASP A 276 26.56 10.99 11.77
C ASP A 276 25.45 11.88 11.18
N VAL A 277 24.42 11.25 10.61
CA VAL A 277 23.24 11.93 10.08
C VAL A 277 22.36 12.46 11.20
N ASP A 278 22.25 11.75 12.33
CA ASP A 278 21.52 12.23 13.51
C ASP A 278 22.12 13.53 14.06
N GLN A 279 23.46 13.68 14.03
CA GLN A 279 24.10 14.93 14.42
C GLN A 279 23.79 16.07 13.44
N THR A 280 23.87 15.83 12.13
CA THR A 280 23.51 16.84 11.12
C THR A 280 22.04 17.28 11.24
N VAL A 281 21.13 16.33 11.46
CA VAL A 281 19.69 16.61 11.66
C VAL A 281 19.43 17.51 12.86
N SER A 282 20.27 17.39 13.89
CA SER A 282 20.19 18.22 15.10
C SER A 282 20.64 19.67 14.90
N GLU A 283 21.47 19.93 13.89
CA GLU A 283 22.10 21.24 13.68
C GLU A 283 21.34 22.09 12.66
N SER A 284 21.05 21.55 11.47
CA SER A 284 20.22 22.20 10.46
C SER A 284 19.67 21.23 9.43
N VAL A 285 18.37 21.28 9.12
CA VAL A 285 17.75 20.53 8.02
C VAL A 285 16.84 21.44 7.21
N GLU A 286 16.91 21.36 5.89
CA GLU A 286 16.00 22.08 4.99
C GLU A 286 15.02 21.11 4.31
N LYS A 287 15.48 19.89 4.00
CA LYS A 287 14.71 18.95 3.21
C LYS A 287 15.07 17.51 3.51
N PHE A 288 14.03 16.70 3.53
CA PHE A 288 14.11 15.26 3.56
C PHE A 288 13.40 14.69 2.34
N SER A 289 14.01 13.71 1.67
CA SER A 289 13.43 13.07 0.49
C SER A 289 13.59 11.56 0.57
N ALA A 290 12.53 10.85 0.22
CA ALA A 290 12.47 9.40 0.14
C ALA A 290 11.78 9.01 -1.16
N SER A 291 12.34 8.09 -1.91
CA SER A 291 11.67 7.47 -3.05
C SER A 291 11.79 5.96 -2.90
N VAL A 292 10.64 5.28 -2.85
CA VAL A 292 10.54 3.83 -2.68
C VAL A 292 9.70 3.25 -3.80
N GLN A 293 10.21 2.19 -4.42
CA GLN A 293 9.44 1.33 -5.29
C GLN A 293 9.10 0.05 -4.55
N PHE A 294 7.81 -0.17 -4.34
CA PHE A 294 7.26 -1.36 -3.69
C PHE A 294 6.94 -2.44 -4.71
N GLU A 295 7.15 -3.71 -4.34
CA GLU A 295 6.78 -4.89 -5.12
C GLU A 295 5.92 -5.86 -4.29
N ASP A 296 4.78 -6.29 -4.86
CA ASP A 296 3.89 -7.29 -4.27
C ASP A 296 4.46 -8.68 -4.51
N ILE A 297 5.11 -9.22 -3.48
CA ILE A 297 5.74 -10.55 -3.49
C ILE A 297 4.69 -11.65 -3.76
N PHE A 298 3.45 -11.46 -3.28
CA PHE A 298 2.39 -12.46 -3.41
C PHE A 298 1.74 -12.43 -4.79
N ALA A 299 1.69 -11.28 -5.46
CA ALA A 299 1.18 -11.19 -6.83
C ALA A 299 2.00 -12.08 -7.79
N SER A 300 3.33 -12.05 -7.70
CA SER A 300 4.19 -12.92 -8.51
C SER A 300 3.97 -14.40 -8.18
N ARG A 301 3.95 -14.75 -6.89
CA ARG A 301 3.73 -16.13 -6.44
C ARG A 301 2.35 -16.67 -6.85
N ARG A 302 1.29 -15.88 -6.73
CA ARG A 302 -0.06 -16.27 -7.18
C ARG A 302 -0.07 -16.54 -8.68
N ARG A 303 0.61 -15.70 -9.47
CA ARG A 303 0.75 -15.93 -10.92
C ARG A 303 1.45 -17.25 -11.22
N GLU A 304 2.54 -17.55 -10.52
CA GLU A 304 3.27 -18.81 -10.65
C GLU A 304 2.40 -20.01 -10.27
N ILE A 305 1.71 -19.96 -9.12
CA ILE A 305 0.79 -21.00 -8.68
C ILE A 305 -0.32 -21.22 -9.72
N SER A 306 -0.94 -20.15 -10.24
CA SER A 306 -1.97 -20.28 -11.27
C SER A 306 -1.44 -20.90 -12.57
N ILE A 307 -0.20 -20.55 -12.98
CA ILE A 307 0.44 -21.17 -14.14
C ILE A 307 0.72 -22.65 -13.88
N LEU A 308 1.22 -22.99 -12.69
CA LEU A 308 1.52 -24.36 -12.31
C LEU A 308 0.26 -25.23 -12.28
N ILE A 309 -0.83 -24.74 -11.68
CA ILE A 309 -2.14 -25.42 -11.71
C ILE A 309 -2.60 -25.62 -13.15
N PHE A 310 -2.52 -24.58 -14.00
CA PHE A 310 -2.87 -24.69 -15.41
C PHE A 310 -2.00 -25.72 -16.14
N SER A 311 -0.69 -25.74 -15.91
CA SER A 311 0.24 -26.71 -16.50
C SER A 311 -0.06 -28.14 -16.06
N ILE A 312 -0.43 -28.36 -14.80
CA ILE A 312 -0.85 -29.69 -14.31
C ILE A 312 -2.13 -30.13 -15.03
N VAL A 313 -3.15 -29.26 -15.10
CA VAL A 313 -4.41 -29.56 -15.78
C VAL A 313 -4.18 -29.85 -17.27
N LEU A 314 -3.37 -29.02 -17.94
CA LEU A 314 -3.04 -29.20 -19.34
C LEU A 314 -2.26 -30.49 -19.58
N SER A 315 -1.28 -30.81 -18.71
CA SER A 315 -0.52 -32.05 -18.80
C SER A 315 -1.42 -33.28 -18.63
N LEU A 316 -2.35 -33.23 -17.67
CA LEU A 316 -3.34 -34.30 -17.48
C LEU A 316 -4.22 -34.47 -18.72
N LEU A 317 -4.73 -33.37 -19.27
CA LEU A 317 -5.54 -33.39 -20.49
C LEU A 317 -4.77 -33.92 -21.70
N CYS A 318 -3.53 -33.49 -21.91
CA CYS A 318 -2.67 -34.02 -22.97
C CYS A 318 -2.40 -35.52 -22.77
N SER A 319 -2.17 -35.97 -21.53
CA SER A 319 -1.91 -37.38 -21.24
C SER A 319 -3.13 -38.28 -21.48
N ILE A 320 -4.35 -37.80 -21.20
CA ILE A 320 -5.58 -38.55 -21.45
C ILE A 320 -5.86 -38.64 -22.95
N GLY A 321 -5.61 -37.56 -23.69
CA GLY A 321 -5.97 -37.49 -25.10
C GLY A 321 -5.00 -38.13 -26.08
N LEU A 322 -3.71 -38.10 -25.73
CA LEU A 322 -2.62 -38.64 -26.55
C LEU A 322 -2.21 -40.05 -26.10
N ASP A 323 -3.01 -40.68 -25.24
CA ASP A 323 -2.86 -42.08 -24.87
C ASP A 323 -3.34 -42.96 -26.03
N ALA A 324 -2.39 -43.49 -26.80
CA ALA A 324 -2.64 -44.36 -27.95
C ALA A 324 -3.52 -45.58 -27.61
N THR A 325 -3.54 -46.03 -26.34
CA THR A 325 -4.36 -47.17 -25.93
C THR A 325 -5.86 -46.84 -25.83
N ARG A 326 -6.21 -45.55 -25.74
CA ARG A 326 -7.60 -45.07 -25.60
C ARG A 326 -8.20 -44.60 -26.91
N GLN A 327 -7.36 -44.18 -27.86
CA GLN A 327 -7.80 -43.57 -29.12
C GLN A 327 -8.71 -44.46 -29.94
N ASP A 328 -8.57 -45.78 -29.80
CA ASP A 328 -9.38 -46.74 -30.53
C ASP A 328 -10.70 -47.13 -29.87
N THR A 329 -10.91 -46.75 -28.60
CA THR A 329 -12.14 -47.03 -27.85
C THR A 329 -13.33 -46.25 -28.42
N ILE A 330 -14.51 -46.86 -28.39
CA ILE A 330 -15.75 -46.27 -28.93
C ILE A 330 -16.12 -45.02 -28.13
N GLU A 331 -15.87 -45.06 -26.82
CA GLU A 331 -16.15 -44.02 -25.84
C GLU A 331 -15.27 -42.78 -26.06
N PHE A 332 -14.01 -42.97 -26.42
CA PHE A 332 -13.11 -41.86 -26.73
C PHE A 332 -13.40 -41.27 -28.11
N LYS A 333 -13.72 -42.12 -29.09
CA LYS A 333 -14.16 -41.69 -30.44
C LYS A 333 -15.45 -40.87 -30.40
N SER A 334 -16.38 -41.17 -29.49
CA SER A 334 -17.66 -40.47 -29.38
C SER A 334 -17.55 -39.04 -28.82
N LEU A 335 -16.42 -38.67 -28.19
CA LEU A 335 -16.16 -37.30 -27.75
C LEU A 335 -16.03 -36.31 -28.91
N PHE A 336 -15.72 -36.81 -30.10
CA PHE A 336 -15.40 -36.01 -31.25
C PHE A 336 -16.42 -36.19 -32.38
N PRO A 337 -16.76 -35.11 -33.10
CA PRO A 337 -17.55 -35.24 -34.32
C PRO A 337 -16.75 -36.00 -35.38
N SER A 338 -17.45 -36.79 -36.21
CA SER A 338 -16.88 -37.43 -37.39
C SER A 338 -16.62 -36.40 -38.50
N LEU A 339 -15.60 -35.57 -38.33
CA LEU A 339 -15.14 -34.61 -39.33
C LEU A 339 -14.17 -35.32 -40.28
N GLY A 340 -14.68 -35.68 -41.46
CA GLY A 340 -14.17 -36.72 -42.37
C GLY A 340 -12.74 -36.63 -42.93
N ASN A 341 -11.84 -35.84 -42.34
CA ASN A 341 -10.40 -35.83 -42.67
C ASN A 341 -9.47 -35.53 -41.49
N PHE A 342 -10.00 -35.29 -40.27
CA PHE A 342 -9.16 -34.98 -39.12
C PHE A 342 -8.95 -36.21 -38.25
N SER A 343 -7.70 -36.47 -37.87
CA SER A 343 -7.41 -37.48 -36.85
C SER A 343 -7.95 -37.03 -35.50
N ILE A 344 -8.22 -38.00 -34.62
CA ILE A 344 -8.67 -37.73 -33.25
C ILE A 344 -7.61 -36.92 -32.51
N ASP A 345 -6.32 -37.18 -32.75
CA ASP A 345 -5.21 -36.37 -32.23
C ASP A 345 -5.33 -34.90 -32.59
N PHE A 346 -5.69 -34.61 -33.84
CA PHE A 346 -5.83 -33.24 -34.32
C PHE A 346 -7.01 -32.54 -33.65
N LEU A 347 -8.13 -33.25 -33.47
CA LEU A 347 -9.30 -32.72 -32.76
C LEU A 347 -9.00 -32.51 -31.27
N TRP A 348 -8.25 -33.42 -30.65
CA TRP A 348 -7.80 -33.27 -29.26
C TRP A 348 -6.86 -32.07 -29.09
N LEU A 349 -5.90 -31.89 -30.01
CA LEU A 349 -5.03 -30.72 -30.04
C LEU A 349 -5.85 -29.42 -30.17
N GLY A 350 -6.91 -29.45 -30.98
CA GLY A 350 -7.91 -28.38 -31.09
C GLY A 350 -8.52 -28.01 -29.73
N SER A 351 -8.97 -29.00 -28.95
CA SER A 351 -9.48 -28.77 -27.58
C SER A 351 -8.44 -28.17 -26.65
N CYS A 352 -7.18 -28.61 -26.72
CA CYS A 352 -6.10 -28.05 -25.92
C CYS A 352 -5.84 -26.57 -26.26
N ILE A 353 -5.84 -26.22 -27.56
CA ILE A 353 -5.70 -24.83 -28.03
C ILE A 353 -6.90 -23.98 -27.59
N ALA A 354 -8.11 -24.53 -27.67
CA ALA A 354 -9.35 -23.88 -27.21
C ALA A 354 -9.30 -23.55 -25.71
N LEU A 355 -8.91 -24.50 -24.87
CA LEU A 355 -8.73 -24.29 -23.42
C LEU A 355 -7.67 -23.24 -23.10
N ALA A 356 -6.52 -23.27 -23.79
CA ALA A 356 -5.48 -22.26 -23.62
C ALA A 356 -5.98 -20.86 -24.02
N THR A 357 -6.73 -20.77 -25.12
CA THR A 357 -7.33 -19.50 -25.59
C THR A 357 -8.34 -18.95 -24.58
N LYS A 358 -9.22 -19.79 -24.05
CA LYS A 358 -10.18 -19.42 -23.00
C LYS A 358 -9.48 -18.95 -21.73
N TYR A 359 -8.44 -19.66 -21.28
CA TYR A 359 -7.65 -19.24 -20.13
C TYR A 359 -7.03 -17.85 -20.32
N ILE A 360 -6.41 -17.60 -21.48
CA ILE A 360 -5.84 -16.29 -21.80
C ILE A 360 -6.94 -15.22 -21.82
N PHE A 361 -8.01 -15.44 -22.57
CA PHE A 361 -9.10 -14.47 -22.72
C PHE A 361 -9.73 -14.11 -21.35
N LEU A 362 -10.10 -15.09 -20.54
CA LEU A 362 -10.78 -14.87 -19.26
C LEU A 362 -9.88 -14.23 -18.19
N LYS A 363 -8.57 -14.45 -18.28
CA LYS A 363 -7.58 -13.86 -17.39
C LYS A 363 -7.37 -12.37 -17.69
N TYR A 364 -7.43 -11.98 -18.97
CA TYR A 364 -7.08 -10.62 -19.39
C TYR A 364 -8.28 -9.74 -19.72
N SER A 365 -9.48 -10.30 -19.88
CA SER A 365 -10.69 -9.53 -20.16
C SER A 365 -11.47 -9.19 -18.88
N LYS A 366 -11.90 -7.92 -18.76
CA LYS A 366 -12.84 -7.47 -17.72
C LYS A 366 -14.26 -7.92 -18.09
N ILE A 367 -14.61 -9.15 -17.72
CA ILE A 367 -15.90 -9.79 -18.02
C ILE A 367 -16.63 -10.11 -16.70
N PRO A 368 -17.96 -9.87 -16.59
CA PRO A 368 -18.71 -10.22 -15.40
C PRO A 368 -18.74 -11.74 -15.17
N LEU A 369 -18.78 -12.16 -13.90
CA LEU A 369 -18.69 -13.57 -13.50
C LEU A 369 -19.71 -14.51 -14.20
N PRO A 370 -21.00 -14.16 -14.38
CA PRO A 370 -21.96 -15.03 -15.07
C PRO A 370 -21.56 -15.34 -16.51
N LEU A 371 -20.99 -14.35 -17.21
CA LEU A 371 -20.52 -14.54 -18.58
C LEU A 371 -19.25 -15.39 -18.63
N LYS A 372 -18.35 -15.27 -17.63
CA LYS A 372 -17.20 -16.18 -17.51
C LYS A 372 -17.65 -17.63 -17.36
N ILE A 373 -18.66 -17.89 -16.52
CA ILE A 373 -19.22 -19.24 -16.31
C ILE A 373 -19.77 -19.76 -17.64
N LEU A 374 -20.65 -18.99 -18.31
CA LEU A 374 -21.26 -19.37 -19.58
C LEU A 374 -20.23 -19.77 -20.64
N LEU A 375 -19.11 -19.05 -20.73
CA LEU A 375 -18.06 -19.28 -21.73
C LEU A 375 -17.22 -20.54 -21.48
N ILE A 376 -17.11 -20.99 -20.22
CA ILE A 376 -16.35 -22.20 -19.85
C ILE A 376 -17.25 -23.45 -19.85
N THR A 377 -18.55 -23.28 -19.57
CA THR A 377 -19.52 -24.39 -19.44
C THR A 377 -19.47 -25.42 -20.58
N PRO A 378 -19.40 -25.05 -21.88
CA PRO A 378 -19.31 -26.04 -22.95
C PRO A 378 -18.11 -26.99 -22.83
N ALA A 379 -16.92 -26.47 -22.48
CA ALA A 379 -15.72 -27.28 -22.29
C ALA A 379 -15.86 -28.23 -21.11
N ILE A 380 -16.42 -27.76 -20.00
CA ILE A 380 -16.61 -28.55 -18.78
C ILE A 380 -17.62 -29.67 -19.03
N ILE A 381 -18.74 -29.38 -19.67
CA ILE A 381 -19.77 -30.39 -19.95
C ILE A 381 -19.25 -31.39 -21.00
N TRP A 382 -18.57 -30.91 -22.05
CA TRP A 382 -17.95 -31.78 -23.05
C TRP A 382 -16.94 -32.74 -22.41
N PHE A 383 -15.96 -32.24 -21.66
CA PHE A 383 -14.94 -33.07 -21.03
C PHE A 383 -15.52 -33.94 -19.90
N GLY A 384 -16.42 -33.39 -19.09
CA GLY A 384 -17.10 -34.11 -18.00
C GLY A 384 -17.94 -35.28 -18.50
N SER A 385 -18.56 -35.15 -19.67
CA SER A 385 -19.37 -36.21 -20.28
C SER A 385 -18.58 -37.51 -20.53
N TYR A 386 -17.27 -37.44 -20.73
CA TYR A 386 -16.39 -38.61 -20.86
C TYR A 386 -16.46 -39.53 -19.64
N PHE A 387 -16.46 -38.96 -18.42
CA PHE A 387 -16.46 -39.74 -17.17
C PHE A 387 -17.83 -40.32 -16.82
N PHE A 388 -18.91 -39.83 -17.45
CA PHE A 388 -20.24 -40.39 -17.26
C PHE A 388 -20.48 -41.68 -18.07
N PHE A 389 -19.67 -41.95 -19.10
CA PHE A 389 -19.73 -43.20 -19.87
C PHE A 389 -19.27 -44.42 -19.04
N ASP A 390 -18.20 -44.28 -18.25
CA ASP A 390 -17.68 -45.35 -17.38
C ASP A 390 -18.70 -45.80 -16.31
N PHE A 391 -19.62 -44.93 -15.89
CA PHE A 391 -20.65 -45.27 -14.92
C PHE A 391 -21.86 -46.01 -15.51
N GLN A 392 -22.02 -46.03 -16.84
CA GLN A 392 -23.22 -46.56 -17.52
C GLN A 392 -22.92 -47.55 -18.67
N GLY A 393 -21.66 -47.96 -18.87
CA GLY A 393 -21.22 -48.89 -19.92
C GLY A 393 -21.90 -50.26 -19.95
N SER A 394 -22.77 -50.59 -18.99
CA SER A 394 -23.58 -51.81 -19.00
C SER A 394 -25.06 -51.63 -19.34
N ARG A 395 -25.56 -50.41 -19.64
CA ARG A 395 -27.02 -50.19 -19.87
C ARG A 395 -27.42 -49.50 -21.16
N TYR A 396 -26.51 -48.81 -21.85
CA TYR A 396 -26.84 -48.11 -23.10
C TYR A 396 -25.70 -48.21 -24.11
N GLY A 397 -25.24 -49.44 -24.36
CA GLY A 397 -24.51 -49.69 -25.59
C GLY A 397 -25.40 -49.29 -26.77
N CYS A 398 -24.88 -48.48 -27.68
CA CYS A 398 -25.58 -47.99 -28.88
C CYS A 398 -26.14 -49.10 -29.80
N GLU A 399 -25.97 -50.38 -29.48
CA GLU A 399 -26.57 -51.50 -30.20
C GLU A 399 -28.06 -51.70 -29.86
N ASP A 400 -28.52 -51.36 -28.65
CA ASP A 400 -29.94 -51.49 -28.28
C ASP A 400 -30.81 -50.30 -28.72
N LEU A 401 -30.19 -49.24 -29.27
CA LEU A 401 -30.83 -47.94 -29.57
C LEU A 401 -31.29 -47.78 -31.03
N ILE A 402 -31.06 -48.77 -31.89
CA ILE A 402 -31.45 -48.72 -33.31
C ILE A 402 -32.98 -48.80 -33.50
N ASN A 403 -33.74 -49.26 -32.49
CA ASN A 403 -35.16 -49.58 -32.65
C ASN A 403 -36.18 -48.53 -32.13
N SER A 404 -35.77 -47.44 -31.49
CA SER A 404 -36.72 -46.42 -30.98
C SER A 404 -36.31 -45.02 -31.43
N GLY A 405 -36.85 -44.60 -32.58
CA GLY A 405 -36.46 -43.40 -33.33
C GLY A 405 -36.67 -42.02 -32.68
N ARG A 406 -36.59 -41.85 -31.36
CA ARG A 406 -36.60 -40.53 -30.70
C ARG A 406 -35.93 -40.54 -29.32
N GLU A 407 -34.60 -40.64 -29.23
CA GLU A 407 -33.86 -40.19 -28.04
C GLU A 407 -32.52 -39.55 -28.45
N LEU A 408 -32.16 -38.43 -27.81
CA LEU A 408 -30.92 -37.68 -28.08
C LEU A 408 -29.71 -38.57 -27.81
N CYS A 409 -29.05 -39.03 -28.87
CA CYS A 409 -27.82 -39.79 -28.75
C CYS A 409 -26.77 -38.93 -28.04
N LEU A 410 -26.24 -39.40 -26.91
CA LEU A 410 -25.26 -38.68 -26.10
C LEU A 410 -24.04 -38.24 -26.94
N SER A 411 -23.67 -39.04 -27.95
CA SER A 411 -22.62 -38.71 -28.94
C SER A 411 -22.96 -37.50 -29.82
N TYR A 412 -24.23 -37.28 -30.16
CA TYR A 412 -24.69 -36.10 -30.90
C TYR A 412 -24.58 -34.84 -30.05
N LEU A 413 -24.95 -34.93 -28.78
CA LEU A 413 -24.81 -33.83 -27.82
C LEU A 413 -23.33 -33.50 -27.55
N GLN A 414 -22.48 -34.52 -27.40
CA GLN A 414 -21.03 -34.36 -27.25
C GLN A 414 -20.37 -33.70 -28.47
N SER A 415 -20.71 -34.17 -29.68
CA SER A 415 -20.23 -33.61 -30.93
C SER A 415 -20.60 -32.12 -31.08
N ASN A 416 -21.84 -31.76 -30.73
CA ASN A 416 -22.28 -30.37 -30.75
C ASN A 416 -21.60 -29.52 -29.68
N LEU A 417 -21.41 -30.04 -28.47
CA LEU A 417 -20.70 -29.32 -27.41
C LEU A 417 -19.23 -29.04 -27.79
N TYR A 418 -18.55 -30.00 -28.41
CA TYR A 418 -17.21 -29.81 -28.96
C TYR A 418 -17.19 -28.68 -30.00
N LEU A 419 -18.09 -28.73 -30.99
CA LEU A 419 -18.15 -27.70 -32.03
C LEU A 419 -18.47 -26.31 -31.47
N ILE A 420 -19.38 -26.23 -30.50
CA ILE A 420 -19.69 -24.99 -29.77
C ILE A 420 -18.45 -24.48 -29.04
N ASP A 421 -17.70 -25.37 -28.39
CA ASP A 421 -16.48 -25.02 -27.65
C ASP A 421 -15.41 -24.40 -28.56
N ILE A 422 -15.16 -25.04 -29.71
CA ILE A 422 -14.23 -24.56 -30.73
C ILE A 422 -14.70 -23.23 -31.33
N LEU A 423 -16.00 -23.07 -31.59
CA LEU A 423 -16.57 -21.84 -32.14
C LEU A 423 -16.43 -20.67 -31.17
N VAL A 424 -16.77 -20.88 -29.90
CA VAL A 424 -16.60 -19.88 -28.83
C VAL A 424 -15.12 -19.48 -28.70
N SER A 425 -14.22 -20.47 -28.72
CA SER A 425 -12.77 -20.22 -28.62
C SER A 425 -12.23 -19.47 -29.82
N SER A 426 -12.70 -19.79 -31.03
CA SER A 426 -12.32 -19.11 -32.27
C SER A 426 -12.78 -17.65 -32.28
N LEU A 427 -13.99 -17.39 -31.76
CA LEU A 427 -14.50 -16.02 -31.59
C LEU A 427 -13.68 -15.25 -30.56
N MET A 428 -13.31 -15.87 -29.43
CA MET A 428 -12.39 -15.26 -28.46
C MET A 428 -11.02 -14.96 -29.07
N LEU A 429 -10.45 -15.89 -29.82
CA LEU A 429 -9.17 -15.71 -30.50
C LEU A 429 -9.22 -14.54 -31.49
N THR A 430 -10.32 -14.42 -32.23
CA THR A 430 -10.57 -13.31 -33.14
C THR A 430 -10.68 -11.99 -32.39
N LEU A 431 -11.38 -11.95 -31.25
CA LEU A 431 -11.47 -10.75 -30.40
C LEU A 431 -10.12 -10.35 -29.81
N VAL A 432 -9.27 -11.31 -29.44
CA VAL A 432 -7.89 -11.05 -29.00
C VAL A 432 -7.04 -10.53 -30.16
N GLY A 433 -7.17 -11.12 -31.35
CA GLY A 433 -6.43 -10.73 -32.56
C GLY A 433 -6.82 -9.36 -33.12
N VAL A 434 -8.12 -9.03 -33.15
CA VAL A 434 -8.63 -7.74 -33.64
C VAL A 434 -8.28 -6.60 -32.67
N ASN A 435 -8.28 -6.87 -31.36
CA ASN A 435 -7.86 -5.89 -30.35
C ASN A 435 -6.34 -5.79 -30.18
N TYR A 436 -5.53 -6.49 -30.98
CA TYR A 436 -4.06 -6.49 -30.88
C TYR A 436 -3.44 -5.09 -30.91
N LYS A 437 -4.03 -4.12 -31.64
CA LYS A 437 -3.56 -2.72 -31.63
C LYS A 437 -3.83 -1.99 -30.29
N GLN A 438 -4.98 -2.20 -29.66
CA GLN A 438 -5.25 -1.63 -28.32
C GLN A 438 -4.43 -2.36 -27.23
N PHE A 439 -4.26 -3.68 -27.36
CA PHE A 439 -3.42 -4.48 -26.47
C PHE A 439 -1.94 -4.05 -26.50
N LYS A 440 -1.44 -3.64 -27.68
CA LYS A 440 -0.06 -3.17 -27.89
C LYS A 440 0.18 -1.73 -27.41
N VAL A 441 -0.84 -0.87 -27.41
CA VAL A 441 -0.74 0.52 -26.92
C VAL A 441 -0.78 0.58 -25.40
N VAL A 442 -1.55 -0.30 -24.75
CA VAL A 442 -1.60 -0.37 -23.27
C VAL A 442 -0.41 -1.13 -22.69
N TYR A 443 0.19 -2.06 -23.44
CA TYR A 443 1.30 -2.88 -22.96
C TYR A 443 2.46 -2.91 -23.96
N ASN A 444 3.54 -2.22 -23.60
CA ASN A 444 4.84 -2.27 -24.28
C ASN A 444 5.48 -3.67 -24.09
N THR A 445 4.98 -4.70 -24.79
CA THR A 445 5.39 -6.09 -24.55
C THR A 445 6.36 -6.60 -25.59
N SER A 446 7.63 -6.73 -25.19
CA SER A 446 8.58 -7.69 -25.75
C SER A 446 8.18 -9.17 -25.49
N TYR A 447 7.09 -9.39 -24.74
CA TYR A 447 6.65 -10.69 -24.24
C TYR A 447 5.88 -11.54 -25.27
N ALA A 448 5.01 -10.95 -26.10
CA ALA A 448 4.29 -11.70 -27.14
C ALA A 448 5.26 -12.30 -28.18
N ARG A 449 6.34 -11.57 -28.49
CA ARG A 449 7.42 -12.04 -29.38
C ARG A 449 8.20 -13.20 -28.75
N ARG A 450 8.47 -13.16 -27.44
CA ARG A 450 9.12 -14.27 -26.72
C ARG A 450 8.22 -15.50 -26.59
N PHE A 451 6.91 -15.32 -26.40
CA PHE A 451 5.95 -16.42 -26.35
C PHE A 451 5.81 -17.12 -27.71
N MET A 452 5.67 -16.36 -28.80
CA MET A 452 5.60 -16.94 -30.16
C MET A 452 6.90 -17.67 -30.53
N VAL A 453 8.07 -17.11 -30.22
CA VAL A 453 9.37 -17.75 -30.46
C VAL A 453 9.60 -18.99 -29.58
N TRP A 454 9.01 -19.01 -28.38
CA TRP A 454 9.09 -20.16 -27.46
C TRP A 454 8.13 -21.30 -27.85
N VAL A 455 6.93 -20.98 -28.32
CA VAL A 455 5.92 -21.99 -28.73
C VAL A 455 6.18 -22.53 -30.13
N PHE A 456 6.63 -21.71 -31.08
CA PHE A 456 6.72 -22.10 -32.49
C PHE A 456 8.16 -22.18 -33.03
N GLY A 457 9.17 -21.95 -32.19
CA GLY A 457 10.56 -21.80 -32.67
C GLY A 457 10.76 -20.47 -33.42
N ARG A 458 12.00 -20.21 -33.86
CA ARG A 458 12.36 -18.95 -34.53
C ARG A 458 11.71 -18.77 -35.90
#